data_AF-A0A1I2P6N6-F1
#
_entry.id   AF-A0A1I2P6N6-F1
#
_cell.length_a   1.000
_cell.length_b   1.000
_cell.length_c   1.000
_cell.angle_alpha   90.00
_cell.angle_beta   90.00
_cell.angle_gamma   90.00
#
_symmetry.space_group_name_H-M   'P 1'
#
loop_
_entity.id
_entity.type
_entity.pdbx_description
1 polymer ?
#
loop_
_entity_poly.entity_id
_entity_poly.type
_entity_poly.pdbx_seq_one_letter_code
_entity_poly.pdbx_strand_id
1 'polypeptide(L)' 'MNEEELKRQLAEAGGISVWMNNSDPVAAGMKMASLAHYLKDKPDAEQRAIINDIRIRGIDDALK' A
#
# COMPACT_ATOMS: atom_id res chain seq x y z
N MET A 1 -10.21 -10.04 -6.27
CA MET A 1 -9.39 -10.18 -5.06
C MET A 1 -10.33 -10.00 -3.88
N ASN A 2 -10.23 -10.81 -2.83
CA ASN A 2 -11.10 -10.63 -1.66
C ASN A 2 -10.55 -9.52 -0.75
N GLU A 3 -11.37 -9.02 0.18
CA GLU A 3 -11.02 -7.88 1.03
C GLU A 3 -9.81 -8.16 1.94
N GLU A 4 -9.69 -9.39 2.45
CA GLU A 4 -8.56 -9.80 3.30
C GLU A 4 -7.24 -9.85 2.53
N GLU A 5 -7.25 -10.39 1.31
CA GLU A 5 -6.08 -10.43 0.43
C GLU A 5 -5.65 -9.03 0.01
N LEU A 6 -6.61 -8.13 -0.26
CA LEU A 6 -6.32 -6.72 -0.53
C LEU A 6 -5.65 -6.04 0.68
N LYS A 7 -6.20 -6.25 1.88
CA LYS A 7 -5.61 -5.73 3.13
C LYS A 7 -4.19 -6.25 3.35
N ARG A 8 -3.94 -7.54 3.11
CA ARG A 8 -2.61 -8.15 3.24
C ARG A 8 -1.61 -7.56 2.25
N GLN A 9 -1.98 -7.48 0.97
CA GLN A 9 -1.10 -6.93 -0.06
C GLN A 9 -0.81 -5.44 0.17
N LEU A 10 -1.77 -4.68 0.70
CA LEU A 10 -1.56 -3.30 1.11
C LEU A 10 -0.65 -3.15 2.32
N ALA A 11 -0.76 -4.03 3.31
CA ALA A 11 0.17 -4.06 4.44
C ALA A 11 1.59 -4.43 3.99
N GLU A 12 1.74 -5.40 3.08
CA GLU A 12 3.03 -5.78 2.50
C GLU A 12 3.63 -4.65 1.64
N ALA A 13 2.84 -4.01 0.78
CA ALA A 13 3.32 -2.92 -0.06
C ALA A 13 3.58 -1.63 0.73
N GLY A 14 2.71 -1.32 1.69
CA GLY A 14 2.84 -0.18 2.59
C GLY A 14 4.02 -0.35 3.56
N GLY A 15 4.26 -1.57 4.05
CA GLY A 15 5.44 -1.92 4.86
C GLY A 15 6.77 -1.74 4.12
N ILE A 16 6.73 -1.72 2.78
CA ILE A 16 7.90 -1.48 1.92
C ILE A 16 8.07 0.01 1.56
N SER A 17 6.98 0.81 1.41
CA SER A 17 7.11 2.20 0.93
C SER A 17 6.89 3.34 1.93
N VAL A 18 6.32 3.09 3.13
CA VAL A 18 5.94 4.19 4.04
C VAL A 18 6.71 4.19 5.39
N TRP A 19 7.34 3.10 5.81
CA TRP A 19 7.69 2.96 7.25
C TRP A 19 9.18 3.14 7.60
N MET A 20 10.06 3.37 6.62
CA MET A 20 11.48 3.64 6.88
C MET A 20 11.80 5.09 7.27
N ASN A 21 10.81 5.99 7.31
CA ASN A 21 11.05 7.37 7.74
C ASN A 21 9.90 7.95 8.58
N ASN A 22 10.02 7.84 9.91
CA ASN A 22 9.41 8.70 10.94
C ASN A 22 7.93 9.13 10.78
N SER A 23 7.07 8.30 10.19
CA SER A 23 5.64 8.62 10.07
C SER A 23 4.88 8.07 11.28
N ASP A 24 4.12 8.94 11.96
CA ASP A 24 3.19 8.57 13.02
C ASP A 24 2.35 7.33 12.60
N PRO A 25 2.27 6.28 13.42
CA PRO A 25 1.57 5.04 13.09
C PRO A 25 0.07 5.24 12.80
N VAL A 26 -0.57 6.26 13.40
CA VAL A 26 -1.95 6.64 13.13
C VAL A 26 -2.07 7.24 11.72
N ALA A 27 -1.15 8.14 11.36
CA ALA A 27 -1.13 8.73 10.02
C ALA A 27 -0.90 7.67 8.94
N ALA A 28 -0.04 6.68 9.21
CA ALA A 28 0.19 5.56 8.32
C ALA A 28 -1.06 4.65 8.22
N GLY A 29 -1.71 4.37 9.35
CA GLY A 29 -2.98 3.63 9.38
C GLY A 29 -4.10 4.30 8.57
N MET A 30 -4.25 5.63 8.70
CA MET A 30 -5.23 6.40 7.92
C MET A 30 -4.94 6.32 6.41
N LYS A 31 -3.68 6.46 6.00
CA LYS A 31 -3.29 6.33 4.59
C LYS A 31 -3.60 4.95 4.03
N MET A 32 -3.32 3.88 4.78
CA MET A 32 -3.66 2.50 4.38
C MET A 32 -5.18 2.31 4.23
N ALA A 33 -5.97 2.82 5.18
CA ALA A 33 -7.42 2.74 5.13
C ALA A 33 -8.00 3.50 3.92
N SER A 34 -7.51 4.71 3.65
CA SER A 34 -7.90 5.48 2.47
C SER A 34 -7.53 4.78 1.17
N LEU A 35 -6.34 4.18 1.09
CA LEU A 35 -5.91 3.41 -0.08
C LEU A 35 -6.76 2.15 -0.28
N ALA A 36 -7.06 1.41 0.79
CA ALA A 36 -7.95 0.25 0.73
C ALA A 36 -9.35 0.63 0.23
N HIS A 37 -9.91 1.74 0.72
CA HIS A 37 -11.19 2.28 0.23
C HIS A 37 -11.13 2.66 -1.25
N TYR A 38 -10.07 3.34 -1.68
CA TYR A 38 -9.89 3.73 -3.08
C TYR A 38 -9.75 2.53 -4.03
N LEU A 39 -9.12 1.45 -3.55
CA LEU A 39 -8.92 0.23 -4.34
C LEU A 39 -10.14 -0.68 -4.39
N LYS A 40 -11.00 -0.66 -3.36
CA LYS A 40 -12.16 -1.56 -3.21
C LYS A 40 -13.05 -1.60 -4.46
N ASP A 41 -13.28 -0.44 -5.09
CA ASP A 41 -14.21 -0.30 -6.20
C ASP A 41 -13.54 -0.43 -7.58
N LYS A 42 -12.23 -0.75 -7.62
CA LYS A 42 -11.46 -0.89 -8.86
C LYS A 42 -11.41 -2.33 -9.37
N PRO A 43 -11.21 -2.54 -10.69
CA PRO A 43 -10.91 -3.86 -11.21
C PRO A 43 -9.64 -4.46 -10.61
N ASP A 44 -9.62 -5.78 -10.41
CA ASP A 44 -8.48 -6.53 -9.83
C ASP A 44 -7.13 -6.22 -10.49
N ALA A 45 -7.11 -6.08 -11.82
CA ALA A 45 -5.89 -5.77 -12.57
C ALA A 45 -5.34 -4.38 -12.21
N GLU A 46 -6.22 -3.40 -12.00
CA GLU A 46 -5.86 -2.04 -11.61
C GLU A 46 -5.39 -2.00 -10.15
N GLN A 47 -6.08 -2.73 -9.25
CA GLN A 47 -5.64 -2.87 -7.86
C GLN A 47 -4.21 -3.41 -7.78
N ARG A 48 -3.90 -4.49 -8.51
CA ARG A 48 -2.57 -5.10 -8.56
C ARG A 48 -1.51 -4.16 -9.13
N ALA A 49 -1.84 -3.43 -10.19
CA ALA A 49 -0.91 -2.47 -10.80
C ALA A 49 -0.53 -1.36 -9.82
N ILE A 50 -1.51 -0.79 -9.11
CA ILE A 50 -1.29 0.27 -8.11
C ILE A 50 -0.47 -0.25 -6.93
N ILE A 51 -0.78 -1.45 -6.41
CA ILE A 51 -0.03 -2.07 -5.31
C ILE A 51 1.43 -2.30 -5.70
N ASN A 52 1.69 -2.76 -6.93
CA ASN A 52 3.04 -2.97 -7.42
C ASN A 52 3.81 -1.66 -7.61
N ASP A 53 3.19 -0.60 -8.10
CA ASP A 53 3.81 0.74 -8.20
C ASP A 53 4.25 1.24 -6.82
N ILE A 54 3.37 1.11 -5.80
CA ILE A 54 3.69 1.46 -4.41
C ILE A 54 4.90 0.66 -3.90
N ARG A 55 4.93 -0.65 -4.16
CA ARG A 55 6.02 -1.53 -3.74
C ARG A 55 7.35 -1.15 -4.39
N ILE A 56 7.36 -0.90 -5.70
CA ILE A 56 8.58 -0.53 -6.45
C ILE A 56 9.13 0.80 -5.94
N ARG A 57 8.28 1.82 -5.80
CA ARG A 57 8.70 3.12 -5.26
C ARG A 57 9.29 3.01 -3.85
N GLY A 58 8.71 2.16 -3.02
CA GLY A 58 9.24 1.90 -1.67
C GLY A 58 10.63 1.28 -1.67
N ILE A 59 10.88 0.34 -2.58
CA ILE A 59 12.22 -0.25 -2.76
C ILE A 59 13.19 0.81 -3.28
N ASP A 60 12.80 1.62 -4.27
CA ASP A 60 13.65 2.67 -4.84
C ASP A 60 14.03 3.74 -3.82
N ASP A 61 13.12 4.12 -2.92
CA ASP A 61 13.39 5.09 -1.86
C ASP A 61 14.25 4.49 -0.73
N ALA A 62 14.15 3.19 -0.47
CA ALA A 62 14.98 2.49 0.52
C ALA A 62 16.44 2.28 0.08
N LEU A 63 16.70 2.27 -1.23
CA LEU A 63 18.02 2.04 -1.81
C LEU A 63 18.83 3.33 -2.05
N LYS A 64 18.23 4.51 -1.79
CA LYS A 64 18.89 5.83 -1.86
C LYS A 64 19.46 6.26 -0.51
#